data_AF-A0A4D4J7A5-F1
#
_entry.id   AF-A0A4D4J7A5-F1
#
_cell.length_a   1.000
_cell.length_b   1.000
_cell.length_c   1.000
_cell.angle_alpha   90.00
_cell.angle_beta   90.00
_cell.angle_gamma   90.00
#
_symmetry.space_group_name_H-M   'P 1'
#
loop_
_entity.id
_entity.type
_entity.pdbx_description
1 polymer ?
#
loop_
_entity_poly.entity_id
_entity_poly.type
_entity_poly.pdbx_seq_one_letter_code
_entity_poly.pdbx_strand_id
1 'polypeptide(L)'
;MTTRLNANGVRSVTVPDRWLVPPWPARADVCAVVGHFLIRWPHPSTSADDQVAYCEGYLAALEAAPEHTLTHSGHERWYNELRDCLLRWVIVYRTRAAGVRSSSGSRGG
;
A
#
# COMPACT_ATOMS: atom_id res chain seq x y z
N MET A 1 11.07 -6.89 27.29
CA MET A 1 11.18 -5.57 26.62
C MET A 1 11.20 -5.84 25.12
N THR A 2 10.03 -5.92 24.49
CA THR A 2 9.93 -6.30 23.07
C THR A 2 9.94 -5.03 22.26
N THR A 3 11.11 -4.67 21.73
CA THR A 3 11.25 -3.56 20.80
C THR A 3 10.42 -3.89 19.57
N ARG A 4 9.18 -3.38 19.50
CA ARG A 4 8.45 -3.27 18.23
C ARG A 4 9.33 -2.38 17.37
N LEU A 5 10.09 -2.97 16.46
CA LEU A 5 10.56 -2.26 15.28
C LEU A 5 9.31 -1.62 14.68
N ASN A 6 9.19 -0.30 14.76
CA ASN A 6 8.22 0.47 13.99
C ASN A 6 8.58 0.22 12.52
N ALA A 7 8.07 -0.88 11.98
CA ALA A 7 8.36 -1.32 10.64
C ALA A 7 7.47 -0.49 9.71
N ASN A 8 7.97 0.69 9.33
CA ASN A 8 7.42 1.53 8.28
C ASN A 8 7.57 0.84 6.91
N GLY A 9 7.09 -0.39 6.76
CA GLY A 9 7.21 -1.22 5.56
C GLY A 9 5.99 -2.12 5.44
N VAL A 10 5.74 -2.62 4.25
CA VAL A 10 4.56 -3.44 3.96
C VAL A 10 4.97 -4.90 3.79
N ARG A 11 4.49 -5.76 4.69
CA ARG A 11 4.66 -7.21 4.58
C ARG A 11 3.61 -7.81 3.66
N SER A 12 3.98 -8.89 2.98
CA SER A 12 3.01 -9.73 2.28
C SER A 12 2.11 -10.41 3.31
N VAL A 13 0.81 -10.39 3.05
CA VAL A 13 -0.17 -11.10 3.88
C VAL A 13 -0.28 -12.56 3.48
N THR A 14 0.13 -12.90 2.26
CA THR A 14 0.11 -14.28 1.75
C THR A 14 1.43 -15.02 1.89
N VAL A 15 2.56 -14.32 2.08
CA VAL A 15 3.89 -14.91 2.26
C VAL A 15 4.56 -14.28 3.51
N PRO A 16 4.56 -14.94 4.67
CA PRO A 16 4.87 -14.36 5.98
C PRO A 16 6.23 -13.63 6.10
N ASP A 17 7.23 -14.03 5.32
CA ASP A 17 8.59 -13.45 5.38
C ASP A 17 8.89 -12.46 4.26
N ARG A 18 7.96 -12.28 3.31
CA ARG A 18 8.18 -11.42 2.15
C ARG A 18 7.80 -9.98 2.44
N TRP A 19 8.66 -9.05 2.06
CA TRP A 19 8.30 -7.64 1.95
C TRP A 19 7.66 -7.37 0.59
N LEU A 20 6.48 -6.76 0.60
CA LEU A 20 5.93 -6.09 -0.58
C LEU A 20 6.68 -4.78 -0.80
N VAL A 21 6.85 -4.03 0.28
CA VAL A 21 7.64 -2.79 0.31
C VAL A 21 8.56 -2.86 1.55
N PRO A 22 9.89 -2.81 1.39
CA PRO A 22 10.79 -2.80 2.54
C PRO A 22 10.60 -1.52 3.35
N PRO A 23 11.07 -1.48 4.62
CA PRO A 23 10.97 -0.27 5.43
C PRO A 23 11.57 0.97 4.75
N TRP A 24 10.84 2.09 4.75
CA TRP A 24 11.35 3.39 4.30
C TRP A 24 11.91 4.22 5.47
N PRO A 25 12.75 5.25 5.20
CA PRO A 25 13.28 6.11 6.25
C PRO A 25 12.18 6.76 7.10
N ALA A 26 12.37 6.82 8.42
CA ALA A 26 11.38 7.38 9.35
C ALA A 26 11.05 8.87 9.14
N ARG A 27 11.86 9.57 8.34
CA ARG A 27 11.67 10.99 7.99
C ARG A 27 11.46 11.18 6.48
N ALA A 28 11.00 10.14 5.78
CA ALA A 28 10.67 10.26 4.36
C ALA A 28 9.54 11.29 4.20
N ASP A 29 9.76 12.26 3.31
CA ASP A 29 8.71 13.17 2.87
C ASP A 29 7.79 12.48 1.84
N VAL A 30 6.75 13.20 1.40
CA VAL A 30 5.78 12.68 0.44
C VAL A 30 6.46 12.16 -0.83
N CYS A 31 7.42 12.89 -1.38
CA CYS A 31 8.11 12.52 -2.62
C CYS A 31 8.95 11.25 -2.44
N ALA A 32 9.67 11.13 -1.32
CA ALA A 32 10.46 9.97 -0.98
C ALA A 32 9.57 8.73 -0.77
N VAL A 33 8.42 8.89 -0.08
CA VAL A 33 7.41 7.83 0.06
C VAL A 33 6.93 7.37 -1.32
N VAL A 34 6.53 8.32 -2.18
CA VAL A 34 6.05 7.98 -3.52
C VAL A 34 7.10 7.22 -4.33
N GLY A 35 8.34 7.71 -4.37
CA GLY A 35 9.41 7.06 -5.10
C GLY A 35 9.64 5.63 -4.59
N HIS A 36 9.59 5.43 -3.28
CA HIS A 36 9.80 4.12 -2.66
C HIS A 36 8.74 3.10 -3.05
N PHE A 37 7.47 3.51 -3.10
CA PHE A 37 6.37 2.65 -3.51
C PHE A 37 6.36 2.39 -5.02
N LEU A 38 6.56 3.42 -5.86
CA LEU A 38 6.56 3.26 -7.33
C LEU A 38 7.61 2.26 -7.83
N ILE A 39 8.81 2.24 -7.25
CA ILE A 39 9.87 1.27 -7.59
C ILE A 39 9.46 -0.17 -7.22
N ARG A 40 8.54 -0.32 -6.27
CA ARG A 40 8.08 -1.61 -5.72
C ARG A 40 6.65 -1.93 -6.12
N TRP A 41 6.20 -1.37 -7.23
CA TRP A 41 4.87 -1.63 -7.76
C TRP A 41 4.65 -3.15 -7.91
N PRO A 42 3.65 -3.73 -7.24
CA PRO A 42 3.41 -5.16 -7.27
C PRO A 42 3.02 -5.63 -8.67
N HIS A 43 3.62 -6.72 -9.12
CA HIS A 43 3.29 -7.34 -10.41
C HIS A 43 1.79 -7.71 -10.45
N PRO A 44 1.10 -7.62 -11.61
CA PRO A 44 -0.33 -7.94 -11.70
C PRO A 44 -0.73 -9.34 -11.21
N SER A 45 0.20 -10.30 -11.20
CA SER A 45 -0.01 -11.65 -10.67
C SER A 45 0.09 -11.76 -9.14
N THR A 46 0.41 -10.66 -8.45
CA THR A 46 0.40 -10.60 -6.98
C THR A 46 -1.03 -10.83 -6.48
N SER A 47 -1.19 -11.55 -5.37
CA SER A 47 -2.51 -11.88 -4.83
C SER A 47 -3.32 -10.63 -4.53
N ALA A 48 -4.65 -10.72 -4.65
CA ALA A 48 -5.51 -9.57 -4.40
C ALA A 48 -5.36 -9.04 -2.96
N ASP A 49 -5.15 -9.92 -1.97
CA ASP A 49 -4.93 -9.50 -0.58
C ASP A 49 -3.57 -8.77 -0.42
N ASP A 50 -2.50 -9.21 -1.09
CA ASP A 50 -1.22 -8.49 -1.09
C ASP A 50 -1.32 -7.15 -1.84
N GLN A 51 -2.12 -7.07 -2.92
CA GLN A 51 -2.39 -5.82 -3.62
C GLN A 51 -3.13 -4.81 -2.73
N VAL A 52 -4.08 -5.28 -1.91
CA VAL A 52 -4.74 -4.45 -0.88
C VAL A 52 -3.73 -3.96 0.15
N ALA A 53 -2.92 -4.87 0.72
CA ALA A 53 -1.92 -4.52 1.73
C ALA A 53 -0.92 -3.47 1.20
N TYR A 54 -0.48 -3.60 -0.06
CA TYR A 54 0.35 -2.61 -0.72
C TYR A 54 -0.32 -1.23 -0.79
N CYS A 55 -1.58 -1.16 -1.27
CA CYS A 55 -2.29 0.11 -1.44
C CYS A 55 -2.57 0.80 -0.09
N GLU A 56 -3.02 0.04 0.91
CA GLU A 56 -3.28 0.55 2.27
C GLU A 56 -2.00 1.01 2.96
N GLY A 57 -0.91 0.26 2.80
CA GLY A 57 0.41 0.67 3.29
C GLY A 57 0.91 1.95 2.65
N TYR A 58 0.63 2.15 1.36
CA TYR A 58 0.99 3.38 0.65
C TYR A 58 0.18 4.58 1.16
N LEU A 59 -1.13 4.43 1.34
CA LEU A 59 -1.98 5.47 1.92
C LEU A 59 -1.50 5.87 3.32
N ALA A 60 -1.24 4.89 4.18
CA ALA A 60 -0.76 5.15 5.53
C ALA A 60 0.61 5.86 5.53
N ALA A 61 1.50 5.50 4.60
CA ALA A 61 2.80 6.16 4.45
C ALA A 61 2.66 7.63 3.99
N LEU A 62 1.74 7.90 3.07
CA LEU A 62 1.44 9.25 2.57
C LEU A 62 0.86 10.13 3.68
N GLU A 63 -0.13 9.62 4.42
CA GLU A 63 -0.79 10.37 5.51
C GLU A 63 0.13 10.62 6.71
N ALA A 64 1.15 9.77 6.91
CA ALA A 64 2.17 9.96 7.94
C ALA A 64 3.34 10.84 7.49
N ALA A 65 3.49 11.10 6.19
CA ALA A 65 4.60 11.87 5.67
C ALA A 65 4.44 13.36 6.01
N PRO A 66 5.52 14.06 6.38
CA PRO A 66 5.44 15.49 6.63
C PRO A 66 4.98 16.27 5.39
N GLU A 67 3.86 16.99 5.51
CA GLU A 67 3.23 17.72 4.39
C GLU A 67 3.98 19.00 3.97
N HIS A 68 4.97 19.45 4.75
CA HIS A 68 5.72 20.69 4.47
C HIS A 68 6.48 20.68 3.14
N THR A 69 6.56 19.54 2.46
CA THR A 69 7.11 19.41 1.10
C THR A 69 6.11 19.69 -0.02
N LEU A 70 4.82 19.83 0.30
CA LEU A 70 3.76 20.22 -0.63
C LEU A 70 3.71 21.75 -0.77
N THR A 71 4.79 22.36 -1.26
CA THR A 71 4.99 23.82 -1.20
C THR A 71 4.18 24.62 -2.23
N HIS A 72 3.58 23.97 -3.22
CA HIS A 72 2.81 24.61 -4.28
C HIS A 72 1.53 23.83 -4.59
N SER A 73 0.48 24.52 -5.05
CA SER A 73 -0.84 23.95 -5.33
C SER A 73 -0.82 22.76 -6.30
N GLY A 74 0.17 22.69 -7.19
CA GLY A 74 0.40 21.54 -8.06
C GLY A 74 0.74 20.25 -7.29
N HIS A 75 1.52 20.35 -6.22
CA HIS A 75 1.88 19.21 -5.37
C HIS A 75 0.69 18.74 -4.54
N GLU A 76 -0.11 19.65 -3.99
CA GLU A 76 -1.34 19.30 -3.25
C GLU A 76 -2.35 18.61 -4.16
N ARG A 77 -2.59 19.14 -5.36
CA ARG A 77 -3.49 18.51 -6.33
C ARG A 77 -3.03 17.11 -6.69
N TRP A 78 -1.75 16.96 -7.02
CA TRP A 78 -1.17 15.66 -7.35
C TRP A 78 -1.27 14.67 -6.18
N TYR A 79 -0.99 15.12 -4.95
CA TYR A 79 -1.14 14.30 -3.74
C TYR A 79 -2.57 13.77 -3.58
N ASN A 80 -3.56 14.65 -3.75
CA ASN A 80 -4.97 14.27 -3.67
C ASN A 80 -5.37 13.30 -4.79
N GLU A 81 -4.94 13.54 -6.04
CA GLU A 81 -5.21 12.65 -7.16
C GLU A 81 -4.60 11.25 -6.95
N LEU A 82 -3.38 11.19 -6.41
CA LEU A 82 -2.73 9.92 -6.04
C LEU A 82 -3.49 9.19 -4.94
N ARG A 83 -3.88 9.91 -3.87
CA ARG A 83 -4.66 9.35 -2.76
C ARG A 83 -5.99 8.76 -3.24
N ASP A 84 -6.72 9.50 -4.08
CA ASP A 84 -7.98 9.04 -4.67
C ASP A 84 -7.80 7.82 -5.60
N CYS A 85 -6.67 7.77 -6.33
CA CYS A 85 -6.32 6.60 -7.13
C CYS A 85 -6.11 5.36 -6.25
N LEU A 86 -5.32 5.49 -5.18
CA LEU A 86 -5.05 4.40 -4.24
C LEU A 86 -6.31 3.91 -3.55
N LEU A 87 -7.19 4.80 -3.10
CA LEU A 87 -8.48 4.44 -2.49
C LEU A 87 -9.36 3.64 -3.46
N ARG A 88 -9.45 4.05 -4.72
CA ARG A 88 -10.17 3.28 -5.76
C ARG A 88 -9.57 1.90 -5.96
N TRP A 89 -8.25 1.77 -5.95
CA TRP A 89 -7.59 0.48 -6.07
C TRP A 89 -7.82 -0.44 -4.86
N VAL A 90 -7.83 0.10 -3.64
CA VAL A 90 -8.22 -0.67 -2.44
C VAL A 90 -9.60 -1.29 -2.63
N ILE A 91 -10.59 -0.52 -3.11
CA ILE A 91 -11.94 -1.03 -3.37
C ILE A 91 -11.90 -2.17 -4.39
N VAL A 92 -11.26 -1.95 -5.55
CA VAL A 92 -11.17 -2.95 -6.63
C VAL A 92 -10.53 -4.24 -6.14
N TYR A 93 -9.40 -4.16 -5.42
CA TYR A 93 -8.69 -5.35 -4.97
C TYR A 93 -9.42 -6.07 -3.84
N ARG A 94 -10.10 -5.36 -2.92
CA ARG A 94 -10.96 -5.98 -1.91
C ARG A 94 -12.12 -6.75 -2.54
N THR A 95 -12.77 -6.20 -3.56
CA THR A 95 -13.82 -6.91 -4.32
C THR A 95 -13.27 -8.18 -4.96
N ARG A 96 -12.10 -8.12 -5.59
CA ARG A 96 -11.44 -9.29 -6.20
C ARG A 96 -11.09 -10.35 -5.15
N ALA A 97 -10.52 -9.95 -4.02
CA ALA A 97 -10.17 -10.84 -2.93
C ALA A 97 -11.41 -11.56 -2.35
N ALA A 98 -12.52 -10.84 -2.20
CA ALA A 98 -13.78 -11.43 -1.77
C ALA A 98 -14.33 -12.45 -2.78
N GLY A 99 -14.28 -12.14 -4.08
CA GLY A 99 -14.72 -13.06 -5.14
C GLY A 99 -13.91 -14.37 -5.21
N VAL A 100 -12.59 -14.31 -4.99
CA VAL A 100 -11.73 -15.50 -4.90
C VAL A 100 -12.14 -16.38 -3.72
N ARG A 101 -12.39 -15.80 -2.54
CA ARG A 101 -12.85 -16.56 -1.37
C ARG A 101 -14.20 -17.23 -1.61
N SER A 102 -15.16 -16.51 -2.18
CA SER A 102 -16.50 -17.05 -2.48
C SER A 102 -16.46 -18.19 -3.51
N SER A 103 -15.59 -18.11 -4.52
CA SER A 103 -15.43 -19.18 -5.52
C SER A 103 -14.71 -20.43 -4.98
N SER A 104 -13.78 -20.25 -4.04
CA SER A 104 -13.11 -21.39 -3.35
C SER A 104 -14.03 -22.15 -2.38
N GLY A 105 -15.07 -21.49 -1.85
CA GLY A 105 -16.05 -22.11 -0.94
C GLY A 105 -17.15 -22.91 -1.63
N SER A 106 -17.29 -22.84 -2.96
CA SER A 106 -18.42 -23.44 -3.70
C SER A 106 -18.11 -24.80 -4.35
N ARG A 107 -16.95 -25.42 -4.06
CA ARG A 107 -16.51 -26.73 -4.61
C ARG A 107 -16.68 -27.91 -3.63
N GLY A 108 -17.69 -27.85 -2.77
CA GLY A 108 -18.05 -28.97 -1.88
C GLY A 108 -19.58 -29.09 -1.79
N GLY A 109 -20.16 -29.89 -2.67
CA GLY A 109 -21.58 -30.23 -2.71
C GLY A 109 -21.81 -31.35 -3.73
#